data_AF-A0A0B7AI17-F1
#
_entry.id   AF-A0A0B7AI17-F1
#
_cell.length_a   1.000
_cell.length_b   1.000
_cell.length_c   1.000
_cell.angle_alpha   90.00
_cell.angle_beta   90.00
_cell.angle_gamma   90.00
#
_symmetry.space_group_name_H-M   'P 1'
#
loop_
_entity.id
_entity.type
_entity.pdbx_description
1 polymer ?
#
loop_
_entity_poly.entity_id
_entity_poly.type
_entity_poly.pdbx_seq_one_letter_code
_entity_poly.pdbx_strand_id
1 'polypeptide(L)'
;MVIRASYIISLLIAKSESHPIQKGEELILPAVSEVLNTVLHKSPHDIIKKISVSNNLMQLHINEIPANVEDTLCSILQTTEFALQLD
;
A
#
# COMPACT_ATOMS: atom_id res chain seq x y z
N MET A 1 -2.44 -15.39 15.00
CA MET A 1 -3.61 -14.83 14.31
C MET A 1 -3.25 -13.66 13.39
N VAL A 2 -2.44 -12.70 13.85
CA VAL A 2 -1.99 -11.52 13.08
C VAL A 2 -1.21 -11.87 11.79
N ILE A 3 -0.29 -12.83 11.88
CA ILE A 3 0.59 -13.23 10.76
C ILE A 3 -0.20 -13.84 9.60
N ARG A 4 -1.25 -14.61 9.92
CA ARG A 4 -2.10 -15.26 8.93
C ARG A 4 -3.03 -14.27 8.22
N ALA A 5 -3.52 -13.28 8.95
CA ALA A 5 -4.30 -12.18 8.37
C ALA A 5 -3.45 -11.33 7.43
N SER A 6 -2.24 -10.94 7.87
CA SER A 6 -1.27 -10.20 7.04
C SER A 6 -0.93 -10.98 5.75
N TYR A 7 -0.65 -12.28 5.86
CA TYR A 7 -0.35 -13.12 4.69
C TYR A 7 -1.52 -13.21 3.70
N ILE A 8 -2.75 -13.40 4.18
CA ILE A 8 -3.94 -13.49 3.31
C ILE A 8 -4.19 -12.16 2.58
N ILE A 9 -4.00 -11.03 3.27
CA ILE A 9 -4.16 -9.69 2.67
C ILE A 9 -3.11 -9.47 1.58
N SER A 10 -1.84 -9.75 1.86
CA SER A 10 -0.76 -9.63 0.87
C SER A 10 -0.96 -10.55 -0.34
N LEU A 11 -1.46 -11.78 -0.11
CA LEU A 11 -1.75 -12.73 -1.18
C LEU A 11 -2.92 -12.28 -2.08
N LEU A 12 -3.97 -11.70 -1.49
CA LEU A 12 -5.11 -11.18 -2.26
C LEU A 12 -4.71 -9.96 -3.11
N ILE A 13 -3.86 -9.09 -2.55
CA ILE A 13 -3.24 -7.93 -3.21
C ILE A 13 -2.36 -8.39 -4.39
N ALA A 14 -1.52 -9.41 -4.19
CA ALA A 14 -0.65 -9.94 -5.24
C ALA A 14 -1.40 -10.66 -6.38
N LYS A 15 -2.57 -11.25 -6.11
CA LYS A 15 -3.38 -11.97 -7.11
C LYS A 15 -4.29 -11.06 -7.93
N SER A 16 -4.44 -9.79 -7.56
CA SER A 16 -5.09 -8.79 -8.39
C SER A 16 -4.08 -8.19 -9.38
N GLU A 17 -4.22 -8.50 -10.67
CA GLU A 17 -3.35 -8.04 -11.78
C GLU A 17 -3.39 -6.52 -12.07
N SER A 18 -3.90 -5.71 -11.14
CA SER A 18 -3.97 -4.24 -11.24
C SER A 18 -3.60 -3.64 -9.90
N HIS A 19 -2.73 -2.63 -9.89
CA HIS A 19 -2.24 -1.89 -8.71
C HIS A 19 -3.16 -2.04 -7.48
N PRO A 20 -2.89 -2.99 -6.59
CA PRO A 20 -3.89 -3.55 -5.68
C PRO A 20 -4.39 -2.57 -4.62
N ILE A 21 -3.61 -1.53 -4.36
CA ILE A 21 -3.93 -0.47 -3.41
C ILE A 21 -4.96 0.51 -4.01
N GLN A 22 -4.81 0.82 -5.29
CA GLN A 22 -5.63 1.81 -6.01
C GLN A 22 -7.10 1.35 -6.13
N LYS A 23 -7.32 0.05 -6.33
CA LYS A 23 -8.65 -0.55 -6.44
C LYS A 23 -9.37 -0.70 -5.08
N GLY A 24 -8.62 -0.85 -3.99
CA GLY A 24 -9.19 -0.89 -2.64
C GLY A 24 -9.78 0.46 -2.22
N GLU A 25 -9.11 1.55 -2.57
CA GLU A 25 -9.60 2.90 -2.30
C GLU A 25 -10.77 3.32 -3.17
N GLU A 26 -10.78 2.92 -4.45
CA GLU A 26 -11.92 3.10 -5.36
C GLU A 26 -13.21 2.51 -4.80
N LEU A 27 -13.13 1.46 -3.99
CA LEU A 27 -14.28 0.82 -3.35
C LEU A 27 -14.58 1.35 -1.95
N ILE A 28 -13.55 1.71 -1.17
CA ILE A 28 -13.72 2.17 0.21
C ILE A 28 -14.16 3.64 0.29
N LEU A 29 -13.66 4.51 -0.60
CA LEU A 29 -14.00 5.93 -0.60
C LEU A 29 -15.50 6.21 -0.86
N PRO A 30 -16.18 5.56 -1.82
CA PRO A 30 -17.62 5.71 -2.01
C PRO A 30 -18.42 5.22 -0.80
N ALA A 31 -18.04 4.08 -0.21
CA ALA A 31 -18.73 3.52 0.96
C ALA A 31 -18.61 4.43 2.19
N VAL A 32 -17.43 5.01 2.43
CA VAL A 32 -17.20 5.98 3.51
C VAL A 32 -17.98 7.27 3.25
N SER A 33 -18.04 7.74 1.99
CA SER A 33 -18.84 8.90 1.61
C SER A 33 -20.34 8.71 1.87
N GLU A 34 -20.87 7.55 1.48
CA GLU A 34 -22.26 7.16 1.69
C GLU A 34 -22.62 7.16 3.18
N VAL A 35 -21.80 6.54 4.03
CA VAL A 35 -22.02 6.47 5.48
C VAL A 35 -21.93 7.86 6.13
N LEU A 36 -20.98 8.70 5.70
CA LEU A 36 -20.84 10.06 6.23
C LEU A 36 -22.05 10.94 5.92
N ASN A 37 -22.60 10.82 4.71
CA ASN A 37 -23.80 11.55 4.29
C ASN A 37 -25.07 11.03 4.97
N THR A 38 -25.26 9.71 5.02
CA THR A 38 -26.52 9.08 5.42
C THR A 38 -26.65 8.86 6.92
N VAL A 39 -25.57 8.45 7.59
CA VAL A 39 -25.58 8.10 9.01
C VAL A 39 -25.15 9.28 9.88
N LEU A 40 -24.17 10.05 9.41
CA LEU A 40 -23.55 11.10 10.21
C LEU A 40 -23.98 12.51 9.81
N HIS A 41 -24.72 12.67 8.70
CA HIS A 41 -25.11 13.96 8.11
C HIS A 41 -23.96 14.98 8.06
N LYS A 42 -22.73 14.50 7.85
CA LYS A 42 -21.51 15.30 7.78
C LYS A 42 -21.04 15.37 6.34
N SER A 43 -20.47 16.52 5.99
CA SER A 43 -19.81 16.68 4.70
C SER A 43 -18.68 15.65 4.53
N PRO A 44 -18.76 14.75 3.54
CA PRO A 44 -17.71 13.76 3.29
C PRO A 44 -16.42 14.41 2.81
N HIS A 45 -16.51 15.62 2.27
CA HIS A 45 -15.43 16.30 1.56
C HIS A 45 -14.16 16.44 2.40
N ASP A 46 -14.27 16.80 3.68
CA ASP A 46 -13.11 17.02 4.55
C ASP A 46 -12.43 15.71 4.97
N ILE A 47 -13.20 14.64 5.09
CA ILE A 47 -12.72 13.32 5.51
C ILE A 47 -12.12 12.58 4.32
N ILE A 48 -12.79 12.60 3.16
CA ILE A 48 -12.28 12.06 1.90
C ILE A 48 -10.97 12.75 1.53
N LYS A 49 -10.89 14.08 1.63
CA LYS A 49 -9.65 14.83 1.35
C LYS A 49 -8.49 14.40 2.25
N LYS A 50 -8.74 14.15 3.54
CA LYS A 50 -7.72 13.65 4.46
C LYS A 50 -7.26 12.23 4.09
N ILE A 51 -8.18 11.36 3.66
CA ILE A 51 -7.85 10.01 3.19
C ILE A 51 -7.01 10.08 1.91
N SER A 52 -7.39 10.91 0.94
CA SER A 52 -6.61 11.11 -0.30
C SER A 52 -5.19 11.63 -0.03
N VAL A 53 -5.01 12.56 0.91
CA VAL A 53 -3.66 13.03 1.30
C VAL A 53 -2.86 11.92 1.99
N SER A 54 -3.49 11.17 2.91
CA SER A 54 -2.85 10.01 3.55
C SER A 54 -2.40 8.98 2.54
N ASN A 55 -3.18 8.78 1.48
CA ASN A 55 -2.81 7.83 0.43
C ASN A 55 -1.62 8.29 -0.39
N ASN A 56 -1.55 9.57 -0.76
CA ASN A 56 -0.35 10.10 -1.44
C ASN A 56 0.91 9.91 -0.58
N LEU A 57 0.79 10.06 0.74
CA LEU A 57 1.88 9.78 1.68
C LEU A 57 2.19 8.28 1.78
N MET A 58 1.16 7.41 1.75
CA MET A 58 1.35 5.96 1.71
C MET A 58 1.99 5.49 0.41
N GLN A 59 1.64 6.07 -0.75
CA GLN A 59 2.27 5.78 -2.03
C GLN A 59 3.74 6.22 -2.04
N LEU A 60 4.06 7.40 -1.49
CA LEU A 60 5.44 7.83 -1.24
C LEU A 60 6.20 6.82 -0.37
N HIS A 61 5.60 6.38 0.73
CA HIS A 61 6.18 5.38 1.63
C HIS A 61 6.36 4.00 0.96
N ILE A 62 5.41 3.58 0.12
CA ILE A 62 5.51 2.35 -0.67
C ILE A 62 6.59 2.43 -1.74
N ASN A 63 6.91 3.62 -2.25
CA ASN A 63 8.02 3.82 -3.17
C ASN A 63 9.37 3.97 -2.42
N GLU A 64 9.37 4.50 -1.20
CA GLU A 64 10.55 4.60 -0.34
C GLU A 64 11.01 3.24 0.22
N ILE A 65 10.11 2.34 0.62
CA ILE A 65 10.47 1.02 1.13
C ILE A 65 11.31 0.20 0.13
N PRO A 66 10.91 -0.01 -1.14
CA PRO A 66 11.68 -0.79 -2.10
C PRO A 66 13.00 -0.10 -2.44
N ALA A 67 13.04 1.24 -2.53
CA ALA A 67 14.29 1.98 -2.72
C ALA A 67 15.26 1.73 -1.55
N ASN A 68 14.79 1.81 -0.30
CA ASN A 68 15.61 1.55 0.88
C ASN A 68 16.08 0.09 0.97
N VAL A 69 15.23 -0.87 0.57
CA VAL A 69 15.61 -2.30 0.50
C VAL A 69 16.63 -2.54 -0.61
N GLU A 70 16.48 -1.93 -1.77
CA GLU A 70 17.41 -1.99 -2.89
C GLU A 70 18.76 -1.36 -2.53
N ASP A 71 18.76 -0.19 -1.89
CA ASP A 71 19.96 0.49 -1.42
C ASP A 71 20.70 -0.34 -0.36
N THR A 72 19.95 -0.92 0.58
CA THR A 72 20.49 -1.82 1.61
C THR A 72 21.11 -3.06 0.96
N LEU A 73 20.41 -3.68 0.01
CA LEU A 73 20.89 -4.84 -0.70
C LEU A 73 22.13 -4.51 -1.53
N CYS A 74 22.14 -3.41 -2.25
CA CYS A 74 23.29 -2.91 -3.01
C CYS A 74 24.51 -2.67 -2.12
N SER A 75 24.33 -2.07 -0.94
CA SER A 75 25.41 -1.86 0.02
C SER A 75 26.01 -3.19 0.52
N ILE A 76 25.15 -4.18 0.79
CA ILE A 76 25.59 -5.52 1.20
C ILE A 76 26.35 -6.20 0.06
N LEU A 77 25.82 -6.18 -1.16
CA LEU A 77 26.46 -6.81 -2.33
C LEU A 77 27.81 -6.16 -2.64
N GLN A 78 27.95 -4.84 -2.53
CA GLN A 78 29.23 -4.14 -2.76
C GLN A 78 30.32 -4.51 -1.74
N THR A 79 29.93 -4.94 -0.54
CA THR A 79 30.86 -5.24 0.56
C THR A 79 31.10 -6.74 0.77
N THR A 80 30.41 -7.59 0.01
CA THR A 80 30.47 -9.05 0.16
C THR A 80 31.00 -9.67 -1.12
N GLU A 81 31.90 -10.66 -1.02
CA GLU A 81 32.25 -11.49 -2.17
C GLU A 81 31.15 -12.54 -2.38
N PHE A 82 30.45 -12.46 -3.50
CA PHE A 82 29.39 -13.42 -3.86
C PHE A 82 29.52 -13.83 -5.33
N ALA A 83 28.98 -15.01 -5.66
CA ALA A 83 28.85 -15.48 -7.03
C ALA A 83 27.37 -15.57 -7.38
N LEU A 84 26.98 -14.99 -8.52
CA LEU A 84 25.63 -15.12 -9.06
C LEU A 84 25.57 -16.34 -9.99
N GLN A 85 24.65 -17.25 -9.69
CA GLN A 85 24.31 -18.33 -10.61
C GLN A 85 23.28 -17.81 -11.60
N LEU A 86 23.62 -17.82 -12.89
CA LEU A 86 22.66 -17.56 -13.96
C LEU A 86 21.89 -18.86 -14.23
N ASP A 87 20.56 -18.78 -14.25
CA ASP A 87 19.65 -19.86 -14.73
C ASP A 87 19.29 -19.58 -16.20
#